data_AF-A0A0G1TQZ0-F1
#
_entry.id   AF-A0A0G1TQZ0-F1
#
_cell.length_a   1.000
_cell.length_b   1.000
_cell.length_c   1.000
_cell.angle_alpha   90.00
_cell.angle_beta   90.00
_cell.angle_gamma   90.00
#
_symmetry.space_group_name_H-M   'P 1'
#
loop_
_entity.id
_entity.type
_entity.pdbx_description
1 polymer ?
#
loop_
_entity_poly.entity_id
_entity_poly.type
_entity_poly.pdbx_seq_one_letter_code
_entity_poly.pdbx_strand_id
1 'polypeptide(L)'
;MAQLVKFAKVLGPKGLMPNPKTGTVVPDPEKSAAAAASKTSVILKTEKDAPLVHTTIGKLSASDQQLSANIQAILTAFAGQLIKAVLKSTMSPAIKLVLP
;
A
#
# COMPACT_ATOMS: atom_id res chain seq x y z
N MET A 1 13.41 18.42 -16.96
CA MET A 1 12.46 18.73 -15.86
C MET A 1 11.65 20.03 -16.06
N ALA A 2 12.01 20.95 -16.95
CA ALA A 2 11.26 22.21 -17.17
C ALA A 2 9.85 22.04 -17.79
N GLN A 3 9.59 20.95 -18.52
CA GLN A 3 8.26 20.70 -19.12
C GLN A 3 7.20 20.21 -18.12
N LEU A 4 7.61 19.65 -16.96
CA LEU A 4 6.69 19.15 -15.93
C LEU A 4 5.92 20.26 -15.21
N VAL A 5 6.50 21.48 -15.15
CA VAL A 5 5.91 22.66 -14.51
C VAL A 5 4.58 23.06 -15.18
N LYS A 6 4.47 22.85 -16.50
CA LYS A 6 3.23 23.11 -17.24
C LYS A 6 2.08 22.17 -16.83
N PHE A 7 2.40 20.94 -16.46
CA PHE A 7 1.42 19.91 -16.07
C PHE A 7 1.18 19.86 -14.55
N ALA A 8 1.94 20.61 -13.75
CA ALA A 8 1.82 20.64 -12.29
C ALA A 8 0.41 21.02 -11.82
N LYS A 9 -0.28 21.95 -12.52
CA LYS A 9 -1.66 22.36 -12.19
C LYS A 9 -2.68 21.22 -12.31
N VAL A 10 -2.43 20.24 -13.18
CA VAL A 10 -3.34 19.11 -13.45
C VAL A 10 -2.95 17.87 -12.66
N LEU A 11 -1.66 17.57 -12.59
CA LEU A 11 -1.14 16.38 -11.92
C LEU A 11 -1.08 16.53 -10.40
N GLY A 12 -0.91 17.76 -9.90
CA GLY A 12 -0.92 18.10 -8.48
C GLY A 12 -2.19 17.64 -7.74
N PRO A 13 -3.39 18.12 -8.11
CA PRO A 13 -4.63 17.75 -7.40
C PRO A 13 -4.97 16.26 -7.50
N LYS A 14 -4.46 15.55 -8.52
CA LYS A 14 -4.65 14.10 -8.69
C LYS A 14 -3.60 13.26 -7.97
N GLY A 15 -2.56 13.86 -7.37
CA GLY A 15 -1.48 13.14 -6.72
C GLY A 15 -0.61 12.31 -7.67
N LEU A 16 -0.70 12.54 -8.99
CA LEU A 16 0.01 11.79 -10.03
C LEU A 16 1.35 12.42 -10.42
N MET A 17 1.82 13.39 -9.64
CA MET A 17 3.12 14.02 -9.87
C MET A 17 4.23 13.01 -9.58
N PRO A 18 5.15 12.74 -10.54
CA PRO A 18 6.21 11.76 -10.35
C PRO A 18 7.13 12.22 -9.21
N ASN A 19 7.43 11.31 -8.29
CA ASN A 19 8.18 11.60 -7.07
C ASN A 19 9.43 10.70 -7.02
N PRO A 20 10.64 11.28 -6.88
CA PRO A 20 11.87 10.51 -6.70
C PRO A 20 11.82 9.54 -5.51
N LYS A 21 11.11 9.90 -4.42
CA LYS A 21 10.97 9.03 -3.24
C LYS A 21 10.13 7.79 -3.50
N THR A 22 9.24 7.81 -4.49
CA THR A 22 8.44 6.66 -4.89
C THR A 22 9.09 5.88 -6.05
N GLY A 23 10.32 6.25 -6.45
CA GLY A 23 11.07 5.54 -7.49
C GLY A 23 10.47 5.66 -8.89
N THR A 24 9.56 6.62 -9.12
CA THR A 24 8.88 6.80 -10.43
C THR A 24 9.65 7.72 -11.39
N VAL A 25 10.82 8.21 -10.98
CA VAL A 25 11.75 8.99 -11.82
C VAL A 25 12.99 8.13 -12.05
N VAL A 26 13.02 7.41 -13.17
CA VAL A 26 14.09 6.47 -13.55
C VAL A 26 14.55 6.80 -14.98
N PRO A 27 15.84 6.61 -15.32
CA PRO A 27 16.33 6.80 -16.69
C PRO A 27 15.60 5.96 -17.75
N ASP A 28 15.14 4.75 -17.40
CA ASP A 28 14.37 3.86 -18.28
C ASP A 28 12.88 3.78 -17.84
N PRO A 29 11.97 4.54 -18.46
CA PRO A 29 10.56 4.60 -18.05
C PRO A 29 9.78 3.32 -18.34
N GLU A 30 10.08 2.58 -19.42
CA GLU A 30 9.30 1.39 -19.83
C GLU A 30 9.46 0.21 -18.88
N LYS A 31 10.72 -0.11 -18.51
CA LYS A 31 11.03 -1.18 -17.54
C LYS A 31 10.47 -0.86 -16.15
N SER A 32 10.55 0.41 -15.77
CA SER A 32 10.07 0.89 -14.47
C SER A 32 8.55 0.90 -14.40
N ALA A 33 7.86 1.25 -15.50
CA ALA A 33 6.40 1.18 -15.60
C ALA A 33 5.91 -0.28 -15.53
N ALA A 34 6.56 -1.21 -16.23
CA ALA A 34 6.23 -2.64 -16.15
C ALA A 34 6.42 -3.19 -14.73
N ALA A 35 7.54 -2.87 -14.08
CA ALA A 35 7.81 -3.30 -12.71
C ALA A 35 6.85 -2.68 -11.68
N ALA A 36 6.51 -1.40 -11.83
CA ALA A 36 5.60 -0.67 -10.93
C ALA A 36 4.13 -1.09 -11.11
N ALA A 37 3.71 -1.42 -12.33
CA ALA A 37 2.35 -1.89 -12.61
C ALA A 37 2.10 -3.31 -12.07
N SER A 38 3.13 -4.18 -12.08
CA SER A 38 3.01 -5.55 -11.60
C SER A 38 3.23 -5.71 -10.10
N LYS A 39 3.95 -4.78 -9.45
CA LYS A 39 4.25 -4.84 -8.01
C LYS A 39 3.51 -3.72 -7.29
N THR A 40 2.28 -4.00 -6.87
CA THR A 40 1.63 -3.21 -5.81
C THR A 40 2.35 -3.49 -4.49
N SER A 41 3.47 -2.83 -4.28
CA SER A 41 4.23 -2.90 -3.04
C SER A 41 3.64 -1.92 -2.04
N VAL A 42 3.10 -2.45 -0.93
CA VAL A 42 2.62 -1.64 0.18
C VAL A 42 3.79 -1.42 1.13
N ILE A 43 4.18 -0.16 1.31
CA ILE A 43 5.24 0.19 2.26
C ILE A 43 4.64 0.14 3.67
N LEU A 44 5.06 -0.85 4.43
CA LEU A 44 4.68 -1.03 5.83
C LEU A 44 5.56 -0.11 6.69
N LYS A 45 4.94 0.81 7.42
CA LYS A 45 5.64 1.67 8.38
C LYS A 45 4.95 1.57 9.73
N THR A 46 5.75 1.46 10.78
CA THR A 46 5.28 1.51 12.16
C THR A 46 5.10 2.96 12.58
N GLU A 47 4.06 3.21 13.36
CA GLU A 47 3.88 4.51 14.02
C GLU A 47 5.03 4.77 15.01
N LYS A 48 5.35 6.05 15.22
CA LYS A 48 6.41 6.43 16.16
C LYS A 48 5.98 6.26 17.62
N ASP A 49 4.71 6.54 17.89
CA ASP A 49 4.18 6.63 19.26
C ASP A 49 3.65 5.29 19.79
N ALA A 50 3.39 4.31 18.92
CA ALA A 50 2.90 3.00 19.29
C ALA A 50 3.43 1.92 18.34
N PRO A 51 3.65 0.67 18.82
CA PRO A 51 3.99 -0.48 17.98
C PRO A 51 2.74 -0.96 17.20
N LEU A 52 2.19 -0.08 16.36
CA LEU A 52 1.00 -0.30 15.57
C LEU A 52 1.30 -0.02 14.10
N VAL A 53 0.79 -0.88 13.23
CA VAL A 53 0.92 -0.76 11.77
C VAL A 53 -0.47 -0.73 11.17
N HIS A 54 -0.79 0.34 10.44
CA HIS A 54 -2.06 0.49 9.73
C HIS A 54 -1.87 0.24 8.25
N THR A 55 -2.56 -0.77 7.71
CA THR A 55 -2.41 -1.17 6.32
C THR A 55 -3.75 -1.46 5.67
N THR A 56 -3.92 -0.99 4.45
CA THR A 56 -5.07 -1.31 3.62
C THR A 56 -4.80 -2.61 2.86
N ILE A 57 -5.62 -3.64 3.10
CA ILE A 57 -5.47 -4.98 2.50
C ILE A 57 -6.14 -5.07 1.12
N GLY A 58 -7.18 -4.27 0.91
CA GLY A 58 -7.95 -4.23 -0.34
C GLY A 58 -9.23 -3.42 -0.21
N LYS A 59 -10.02 -3.40 -1.29
CA LYS A 59 -11.39 -2.87 -1.31
C LYS A 59 -12.37 -4.03 -1.17
N LEU A 60 -13.57 -3.75 -0.65
CA LEU A 60 -14.67 -4.72 -0.58
C LEU A 60 -15.11 -5.24 -1.97
N SER A 61 -14.78 -4.53 -3.04
CA SER A 61 -15.06 -4.95 -4.42
C SER A 61 -14.06 -5.99 -4.97
N ALA A 62 -13.01 -6.35 -4.23
CA ALA A 62 -12.08 -7.41 -4.62
C ALA A 62 -12.67 -8.79 -4.29
N SER A 63 -12.17 -9.84 -4.94
CA SER A 63 -12.64 -11.20 -4.66
C SER A 63 -12.17 -11.70 -3.30
N ASP A 64 -12.99 -12.53 -2.65
CA ASP A 64 -12.69 -13.08 -1.32
C ASP A 64 -11.37 -13.86 -1.28
N GLN A 65 -11.03 -14.55 -2.37
CA GLN A 65 -9.77 -15.28 -2.53
C GLN A 65 -8.55 -14.35 -2.55
N GLN A 66 -8.66 -13.19 -3.20
CA GLN A 66 -7.57 -12.21 -3.22
C GLN A 66 -7.40 -11.56 -1.85
N LEU A 67 -8.50 -11.27 -1.16
CA LEU A 67 -8.47 -10.69 0.19
C LEU A 67 -7.84 -11.66 1.20
N SER A 68 -8.20 -12.95 1.16
CA SER A 68 -7.62 -13.95 2.06
C SER A 68 -6.14 -14.19 1.80
N ALA A 69 -5.71 -14.23 0.54
CA ALA A 69 -4.30 -14.34 0.16
C ALA A 69 -3.49 -13.13 0.67
N ASN A 70 -4.02 -11.92 0.53
CA ASN A 70 -3.35 -10.71 1.02
C ASN A 70 -3.22 -10.70 2.55
N ILE A 71 -4.25 -11.16 3.29
CA ILE A 71 -4.19 -11.28 4.75
C ILE A 71 -3.09 -12.27 5.16
N GLN A 72 -3.04 -13.45 4.53
CA GLN A 72 -2.01 -14.45 4.81
C GLN A 72 -0.61 -13.93 4.49
N ALA A 73 -0.43 -13.21 3.39
CA ALA A 73 0.86 -12.61 3.03
C ALA A 73 1.35 -11.62 4.11
N ILE A 74 0.44 -10.79 4.64
CA ILE A 74 0.76 -9.84 5.72
C ILE A 74 1.09 -10.59 7.01
N LEU A 75 0.28 -11.57 7.41
CA LEU A 75 0.55 -12.37 8.62
C LEU A 75 1.89 -13.10 8.54
N THR A 76 2.24 -13.63 7.37
CA THR A 76 3.54 -14.30 7.13
C THR A 76 4.71 -13.32 7.18
N ALA A 77 4.54 -12.11 6.63
CA ALA A 77 5.57 -11.08 6.68
C ALA A 77 5.90 -10.61 8.11
N PHE A 78 4.94 -10.70 9.03
CA PHE A 78 5.10 -10.35 10.44
C PHE A 78 5.16 -11.56 11.39
N ALA A 79 5.36 -12.78 10.87
CA ALA A 79 5.36 -14.00 11.65
C ALA A 79 6.33 -13.89 12.85
N GLY A 80 5.80 -14.04 14.07
CA GLY A 80 6.55 -13.97 15.33
C GLY A 80 6.58 -12.60 16.03
N GLN A 81 6.09 -11.52 15.40
CA GLN A 81 6.06 -10.16 16.00
C GLN A 81 4.64 -9.65 16.31
N LEU A 82 3.61 -10.40 15.91
CA LEU A 82 2.21 -10.01 16.09
C LEU A 82 1.66 -10.51 17.42
N ILE A 83 1.25 -9.56 18.27
CA ILE A 83 0.55 -9.84 19.53
C ILE A 83 -0.97 -9.85 19.31
N LYS A 84 -1.49 -8.96 18.44
CA LYS A 84 -2.92 -8.82 18.13
C LYS A 84 -3.10 -8.34 16.68
N ALA A 85 -4.07 -8.92 15.97
CA ALA A 85 -4.48 -8.47 14.64
C ALA A 85 -5.98 -8.16 14.61
N VAL A 86 -6.34 -7.04 14.00
CA VAL A 86 -7.72 -6.54 13.95
C VAL A 86 -8.01 -6.02 12.54
N LEU A 87 -9.15 -6.43 11.99
CA LEU A 87 -9.65 -5.91 10.71
C LEU A 87 -10.84 -4.99 10.95
N LYS A 88 -10.87 -3.86 10.25
CA LYS A 88 -12.02 -2.94 10.20
C LYS A 88 -12.21 -2.42 8.78
N SER A 89 -13.46 -2.15 8.43
CA SER A 89 -13.79 -1.34 7.26
C SER A 89 -13.82 0.15 7.64
N THR A 90 -14.05 1.03 6.66
CA THR A 90 -14.03 2.49 6.84
C THR A 90 -15.02 3.00 7.89
N MET A 91 -16.12 2.28 8.16
CA MET A 91 -17.17 2.67 9.13
C MET A 91 -17.85 1.46 9.81
N SER A 92 -17.15 0.32 9.98
CA SER A 92 -17.69 -0.87 10.65
C SER A 92 -16.97 -1.16 11.96
N PRO A 93 -17.65 -1.84 12.91
CA PRO A 93 -17.01 -2.38 14.10
C PRO A 93 -15.88 -3.33 13.71
N ALA A 94 -14.86 -3.38 14.57
CA ALA A 94 -13.63 -4.11 14.31
C ALA A 94 -13.76 -5.59 14.70
N ILE A 95 -13.26 -6.49 13.85
CA ILE A 95 -13.26 -7.94 14.07
C ILE A 95 -11.83 -8.38 14.37
N LYS A 96 -11.64 -9.06 15.50
CA LYS A 96 -10.34 -9.63 15.87
C LYS A 96 -10.10 -10.89 15.04
N LEU A 97 -8.91 -10.99 14.45
CA LEU A 97 -8.47 -12.22 13.79
C LEU A 97 -7.93 -13.20 14.83
N VAL A 98 -8.26 -14.48 14.67
CA VAL A 98 -7.60 -15.56 15.41
C VAL A 98 -6.24 -15.75 14.75
N LEU A 99 -5.18 -15.46 15.49
CA LEU A 99 -3.81 -15.74 15.05
C LEU A 99 -3.54 -17.24 15.24
N PRO A 100 -2.95 -17.93 14.25
CA PRO A 100 -2.44 -19.28 14.44
C PRO A 100 -1.24 -19.32 15.39
#